data_AF-A0A223E6Y0-F1
#
_entry.id   AF-A0A223E6Y0-F1
#
_cell.length_a   1.000
_cell.length_b   1.000
_cell.length_c   1.000
_cell.angle_alpha   90.00
_cell.angle_beta   90.00
_cell.angle_gamma   90.00
#
_symmetry.space_group_name_H-M   'P 1'
#
loop_
_entity.id
_entity.type
_entity.pdbx_description
1 polymer ?
#
loop_
_entity_poly.entity_id
_entity_poly.type
_entity_poly.pdbx_seq_one_letter_code
_entity_poly.pdbx_strand_id
1 'polypeptide(L)' 'MKQITPETLVVGIDIAKEKHVARAVDDRGYEFGKRLIFENNITGFERLLAWVSEKQEA' A
#
# COMPACT_ATOMS: atom_id res chain seq x y z
N MET A 1 7.28 -14.44 18.75
CA MET A 1 6.46 -14.59 17.52
C MET A 1 6.91 -13.53 16.53
N LYS A 2 7.03 -13.84 15.23
CA LYS A 2 7.31 -12.81 14.22
C LYS A 2 5.99 -12.19 13.79
N GLN A 3 5.89 -10.86 13.91
CA GLN A 3 4.66 -10.10 13.60
C GLN A 3 4.51 -9.84 12.09
N ILE A 4 5.60 -10.00 11.34
CA ILE A 4 5.68 -9.94 9.88
C ILE A 4 6.16 -11.31 9.40
N THR A 5 5.41 -11.91 8.50
CA THR A 5 5.71 -13.18 7.84
C THR A 5 6.01 -12.94 6.36
N PRO A 6 6.59 -13.91 5.64
CA PRO A 6 6.79 -13.81 4.19
C PRO A 6 5.51 -13.57 3.36
N GLU A 7 4.34 -13.84 3.94
CA GLU A 7 3.02 -13.60 3.34
C GLU A 7 2.47 -12.20 3.67
N THR A 8 3.20 -11.41 4.47
CA THR A 8 2.77 -10.08 4.88
C THR A 8 3.17 -9.04 3.84
N LEU A 9 2.18 -8.35 3.26
CA LEU A 9 2.40 -7.14 2.48
C LEU A 9 2.50 -5.93 3.43
N VAL A 10 3.60 -5.19 3.39
CA VAL A 10 3.79 -3.97 4.18
C VAL A 10 3.47 -2.76 3.30
N VAL A 11 2.49 -1.96 3.73
CA VAL A 11 2.07 -0.75 3.00
C VAL A 11 2.42 0.49 3.82
N GLY A 12 3.35 1.31 3.30
CA GLY A 12 3.69 2.61 3.86
C GLY A 12 2.93 3.72 3.14
N ILE A 13 2.28 4.61 3.89
CA ILE A 13 1.50 5.71 3.33
C ILE A 13 1.96 7.04 3.91
N ASP A 14 2.34 7.96 3.03
CA ASP A 14 2.56 9.37 3.36
C ASP A 14 1.25 10.14 3.18
N ILE A 15 0.77 10.75 4.28
CA ILE A 15 -0.55 11.36 4.38
C ILE A 15 -0.42 12.89 4.31
N ALA A 16 -0.81 13.50 3.18
CA ALA A 16 -0.94 14.96 3.06
C ALA A 16 -2.41 15.42 2.96
N LYS A 17 -2.61 16.74 2.99
CA LYS A 17 -3.96 17.36 3.06
C LYS A 17 -4.88 16.96 1.91
N GLU A 18 -4.36 16.93 0.69
CA GLU A 18 -5.16 16.73 -0.54
C GLU A 18 -4.90 15.37 -1.19
N LYS A 19 -3.65 14.91 -1.18
CA LYS A 19 -3.21 13.67 -1.84
C LYS A 19 -2.29 12.87 -0.94
N HIS A 20 -2.46 11.57 -0.95
CA HIS A 20 -1.64 10.61 -0.22
C HIS A 20 -0.78 9.82 -1.20
N VAL A 21 0.36 9.33 -0.73
CA VAL A 21 1.27 8.49 -1.52
C VAL A 21 1.49 7.18 -0.78
N ALA A 22 1.12 6.06 -1.41
CA ALA A 22 1.30 4.72 -0.86
C ALA A 22 2.38 3.95 -1.62
N ARG A 23 3.15 3.14 -0.89
CA ARG A 23 4.11 2.17 -1.41
C ARG A 23 3.93 0.84 -0.72
N ALA A 24 4.24 -0.24 -1.42
CA ALA A 24 4.14 -1.60 -0.89
C ALA A 24 5.49 -2.30 -1.01
N VAL A 25 5.86 -3.01 0.05
CA VAL A 25 7.07 -3.84 0.12
C VAL A 25 6.75 -5.21 0.73
N ASP A 26 7.56 -6.22 0.42
CA ASP A 26 7.50 -7.53 1.10
C ASP A 26 8.20 -7.48 2.48
N ASP A 27 8.22 -8.62 3.19
CA ASP A 27 8.90 -8.75 4.49
C ASP A 27 10.41 -8.49 4.43
N ARG A 28 11.00 -8.52 3.22
CA ARG A 28 12.41 -8.30 2.94
C ARG A 28 12.70 -6.88 2.45
N GLY A 29 11.67 -6.05 2.28
CA GLY A 29 11.77 -4.67 1.81
C GLY A 29 11.80 -4.51 0.28
N TYR A 30 11.46 -5.53 -0.50
CA TYR A 30 11.39 -5.43 -1.96
C TYR A 30 10.13 -4.68 -2.40
N GLU A 31 10.28 -3.58 -3.16
CA GLU A 31 9.17 -2.74 -3.62
C GLU A 31 8.33 -3.44 -4.71
N PHE A 32 7.02 -3.55 -4.47
CA PHE A 32 6.05 -4.03 -5.46
C PHE A 32 5.65 -2.90 -6.43
N GLY A 33 6.53 -2.60 -7.39
CA GLY A 33 6.23 -1.74 -8.53
C GLY A 33 6.08 -0.25 -8.21
N LYS A 34 5.18 0.44 -8.93
CA LYS A 34 5.02 1.90 -8.83
C LYS A 34 4.14 2.29 -7.62
N ARG A 35 4.51 3.40 -6.97
CA ARG A 35 3.72 4.06 -5.93
C ARG A 35 2.30 4.38 -6.40
N LEU A 36 1.34 4.31 -5.48
CA LEU A 36 -0.02 4.81 -5.68
C LEU A 36 -0.12 6.25 -5.16
N ILE A 37 -0.78 7.11 -5.92
CA ILE A 37 -1.19 8.45 -5.45
C ILE A 37 -2.72 8.50 -5.47
N PHE A 38 -3.33 8.85 -4.35
CA PHE A 38 -4.78 8.90 -4.20
C PHE A 38 -5.23 10.15 -3.43
N GLU A 39 -6.50 10.52 -3.56
CA GLU A 39 -7.06 11.73 -2.95
C GLU A 39 -7.50 11.50 -1.51
N ASN A 40 -7.55 12.57 -0.71
CA ASN A 40 -8.08 12.54 0.65
C ASN A 40 -9.63 12.56 0.66
N ASN A 41 -10.22 11.53 0.07
CA ASN A 41 -11.67 11.31 0.05
C ASN A 41 -11.97 9.81 -0.03
N ILE A 42 -13.24 9.43 0.17
CA ILE A 42 -13.68 8.03 0.21
C ILE A 42 -13.23 7.27 -1.06
N THR A 43 -13.43 7.84 -2.23
CA THR A 43 -13.02 7.23 -3.50
C THR A 43 -11.51 7.01 -3.59
N GLY A 44 -10.71 7.92 -3.05
CA GLY A 44 -9.26 7.73 -2.93
C GLY A 44 -8.89 6.54 -2.06
N PHE A 45 -9.56 6.37 -0.92
CA PHE A 45 -9.34 5.21 -0.04
C PHE A 45 -9.86 3.90 -0.63
N GLU A 46 -10.97 3.92 -1.38
CA GLU A 46 -11.43 2.75 -2.15
C GLU A 46 -10.38 2.32 -3.19
N ARG A 47 -9.76 3.28 -3.87
CA ARG A 47 -8.65 3.01 -4.80
C ARG A 47 -7.42 2.44 -4.10
N LEU A 48 -7.11 2.90 -2.88
CA LEU A 48 -6.06 2.31 -2.05
C LEU A 48 -6.37 0.84 -1.76
N LEU A 49 -7.59 0.51 -1.31
CA LEU A 49 -7.96 -0.87 -0.99
C LEU A 49 -7.87 -1.78 -2.21
N ALA A 50 -8.42 -1.36 -3.35
CA ALA A 50 -8.32 -2.13 -4.60
C ALA A 50 -6.86 -2.35 -5.03
N TRP A 51 -6.02 -1.33 -4.89
CA TRP A 51 -4.58 -1.44 -5.20
C TRP A 51 -3.85 -2.38 -4.25
N VAL A 52 -4.17 -2.39 -2.95
CA VAL A 52 -3.61 -3.34 -1.99
C VAL A 52 -4.01 -4.77 -2.34
N SER A 53 -5.29 -5.02 -2.65
CA SER A 53 -5.75 -6.36 -3.04
C SER A 53 -5.04 -6.88 -4.29
N GLU A 54 -4.86 -6.05 -5.32
CA GLU A 54 -4.10 -6.41 -6.52
C GLU A 54 -2.65 -6.84 -6.20
N LYS A 55 -2.05 -6.23 -5.17
CA LYS A 55 -0.65 -6.50 -4.77
C LYS A 55 -0.51 -7.69 -3.82
N GLN A 56 -1.58 -8.15 -3.19
CA GLN A 56 -1.59 -9.37 -2.37
C GLN A 56 -1.82 -10.64 -3.20
N GLU A 57 -2.43 -10.51 -4.39
CA GLU A 57 -2.71 -11.63 -5.30
C GLU A 57 -1.59 -11.91 -6.33
N ALA A 58 -0.58 -11.04 -6.41
CA ALA A 58 0.50 -11.09 -7.39
C ALA A 58 1.80 -11.69 -6.82
#